data_AF-A0A369V7J8-F1
#
_entry.id   AF-A0A369V7J8-F1
#
_cell.length_a   1.000
_cell.length_b   1.000
_cell.length_c   1.000
_cell.angle_alpha   90.00
_cell.angle_beta   90.00
_cell.angle_gamma   90.00
#
_symmetry.space_group_name_H-M   'P 1'
#
loop_
_entity.id
_entity.type
_entity.pdbx_description
1 polymer ?
#
loop_
_entity_poly.entity_id
_entity_poly.type
_entity_poly.pdbx_seq_one_letter_code
_entity_poly.pdbx_strand_id
1 'polypeptide(L)'
;MKSRTSMRLCAAVAALGIAAAPGALPAQASASPSPRPPTGPTLPLGPRDLPETRTTTTLQPGVTLTRIVRGDAEDPALHWTVELAIPGGDTSPDPDAPPTALKDRASADELAADLRQKGFEVRVEQVRTPRAADYAGGTLGWRVRVGAYDEQSDALAERARLTAAGYTGSAVYTGWDGEATDRGPWHVDVLTVDPRGFRGSLGASYGPDLEARETTSRLSAAADATAAVNAGFFVLDPKAGAPGDPAGVGVYDGRLLSEPVAGRPALVLDDDARGTRVTRFTWRGLVTGHGASLRLGGVNRVPGLIRNCGGAEGDVPTSRPLHDVTCTNPDDLVAFTPEFAGGRTPGGEGVEAVLDAHDRVVEVRSPRGGALPPGGGSVQATGRRTADLTALARVGEPLRVHTTLLDARGRPYRPSPGTDVVNAGPELVRDGRVHITPAADGMVHPGDPSWYYGWVHKRNPRTLAGVDAAGRTVLVTADGRGTRSLGLGIAESAAVARSLGLRDAVNLDGGGSTTMVTDGAVINTPSDATGERPVGDALLILPGKHRH
;
A
#
# COMPACT_ATOMS: atom_id res chain seq x y z
N MET A 1 48.05 51.75 18.15
CA MET A 1 48.28 53.17 18.47
C MET A 1 48.77 53.87 17.20
N LYS A 2 47.97 54.83 16.70
CA LYS A 2 48.28 55.85 15.68
C LYS A 2 48.73 55.35 14.29
N SER A 3 48.42 55.99 13.16
CA SER A 3 47.46 57.02 12.74
C SER A 3 47.91 57.44 11.34
N ARG A 4 46.98 57.48 10.39
CA ARG A 4 46.80 58.48 9.31
C ARG A 4 47.94 58.74 8.30
N THR A 5 47.67 58.48 7.02
CA THR A 5 47.32 59.47 5.95
C THR A 5 48.53 60.34 5.55
N SER A 6 48.99 60.36 4.30
CA SER A 6 48.45 61.16 3.19
C SER A 6 49.52 61.15 2.06
N MET A 7 49.16 60.78 0.83
CA MET A 7 48.80 61.68 -0.28
C MET A 7 49.95 62.56 -0.76
N ARG A 8 50.40 62.36 -2.03
CA ARG A 8 50.66 63.46 -2.96
C ARG A 8 50.79 62.98 -4.41
N LEU A 9 50.10 63.75 -5.24
CA LEU A 9 49.94 63.73 -6.68
C LEU A 9 51.10 64.50 -7.35
N CYS A 10 51.41 64.16 -8.61
CA CYS A 10 51.72 65.04 -9.76
C CYS A 10 52.56 64.26 -10.78
N ALA A 11 51.99 63.92 -11.95
CA ALA A 11 52.08 64.66 -13.22
C ALA A 11 53.27 64.16 -14.07
N ALA A 12 53.25 63.94 -15.38
CA ALA A 12 52.27 64.09 -16.46
C ALA A 12 52.89 63.49 -17.75
N VAL A 13 52.04 62.99 -18.68
CA VAL A 13 52.14 63.06 -20.17
C VAL A 13 53.38 62.46 -20.88
N ALA A 14 53.34 61.82 -22.04
CA ALA A 14 52.40 61.08 -22.89
C ALA A 14 53.25 60.51 -24.05
N ALA A 15 52.84 59.40 -24.67
CA ALA A 15 52.83 59.23 -26.13
C ALA A 15 52.36 57.82 -26.51
N LEU A 16 51.34 57.78 -27.36
CA LEU A 16 50.74 56.60 -27.97
C LEU A 16 51.67 55.94 -29.00
N GLY A 17 51.63 54.60 -29.03
CA GLY A 17 52.04 53.77 -30.16
C GLY A 17 51.22 52.49 -30.17
N ILE A 18 50.21 52.44 -31.05
CA ILE A 18 49.27 51.32 -31.22
C ILE A 18 49.96 50.20 -32.00
N ALA A 19 49.97 48.99 -31.46
CA ALA A 19 50.25 47.75 -32.19
C ALA A 19 49.07 46.79 -32.01
N ALA A 20 48.37 46.51 -33.10
CA ALA A 20 47.24 45.60 -33.17
C ALA A 20 47.72 44.14 -33.26
N ALA A 21 47.18 43.28 -32.40
CA ALA A 21 47.28 41.82 -32.52
C ALA A 21 45.85 41.24 -32.67
N PRO A 22 45.64 40.24 -33.53
CA PRO A 22 44.30 39.72 -33.84
C PRO A 22 43.75 38.88 -32.68
N GLY A 23 42.55 39.22 -32.22
CA GLY A 23 41.81 38.46 -31.21
C GLY A 23 41.25 37.17 -31.80
N ALA A 24 41.47 36.07 -31.08
CA ALA A 24 40.89 34.76 -31.37
C ALA A 24 39.35 34.81 -31.21
N LEU A 25 38.64 34.21 -32.17
CA LEU A 25 37.20 33.98 -32.08
C LEU A 25 36.90 32.91 -31.00
N PRO A 26 35.89 33.10 -30.14
CA PRO A 26 35.47 32.06 -29.21
C PRO A 26 34.82 30.91 -29.98
N ALA A 27 35.24 29.68 -29.64
CA ALA A 27 34.69 28.45 -30.17
C ALA A 27 33.17 28.38 -29.94
N GLN A 28 32.41 28.11 -31.01
CA GLN A 28 30.99 27.82 -30.91
C GLN A 28 30.80 26.55 -30.06
N ALA A 29 30.20 26.72 -28.90
CA ALA A 29 29.71 25.60 -28.09
C ALA A 29 28.69 24.82 -28.95
N SER A 30 29.03 23.57 -29.27
CA SER A 30 28.12 22.65 -29.91
C SER A 30 26.92 22.44 -28.98
N ALA A 31 25.74 22.83 -29.45
CA ALA A 31 24.49 22.62 -28.72
C ALA A 31 24.31 21.14 -28.40
N SER A 32 24.13 20.81 -27.12
CA SER A 32 23.71 19.48 -26.69
C SER A 32 22.42 19.09 -27.42
N PRO A 33 22.32 17.87 -27.98
CA PRO A 33 21.10 17.45 -28.66
C PRO A 33 19.93 17.48 -27.67
N SER A 34 18.86 18.20 -28.03
CA SER A 34 17.60 18.18 -27.30
C SER A 34 17.11 16.73 -27.15
N PRO A 35 16.60 16.32 -25.98
CA PRO A 35 16.12 14.96 -25.79
C PRO A 35 15.00 14.69 -26.80
N ARG A 36 15.17 13.61 -27.57
CA ARG A 36 14.15 13.11 -28.49
C ARG A 36 12.89 12.78 -27.68
N PRO A 37 11.68 13.17 -28.13
CA PRO A 37 10.46 12.76 -27.44
C PRO A 37 10.41 11.22 -27.40
N PRO A 38 10.04 10.61 -26.26
CA PRO A 38 10.03 9.16 -26.12
C PRO A 38 9.06 8.55 -27.13
N THR A 39 9.52 7.56 -27.89
CA THR A 39 8.75 6.87 -28.94
C THR A 39 7.83 5.78 -28.38
N GLY A 40 7.44 5.86 -27.10
CA GLY A 40 6.56 4.92 -26.42
C GLY A 40 5.25 5.59 -25.97
N PRO A 41 4.19 4.82 -25.66
CA PRO A 41 2.96 5.38 -25.11
C PRO A 41 3.25 6.08 -23.78
N THR A 42 2.84 7.34 -23.66
CA THR A 42 2.90 8.13 -22.42
C THR A 42 1.96 7.56 -21.35
N LEU A 43 2.17 7.91 -20.07
CA LEU A 43 1.23 7.49 -19.03
C LEU A 43 -0.15 8.13 -19.28
N PRO A 44 -1.26 7.40 -19.07
CA PRO A 44 -2.62 7.90 -19.28
C PRO A 44 -3.11 8.71 -18.07
N LEU A 45 -2.34 9.72 -17.67
CA LEU A 45 -2.63 10.60 -16.55
C LEU A 45 -2.75 12.04 -17.06
N GLY A 46 -3.85 12.71 -16.74
CA GLY A 46 -4.14 14.06 -17.23
C GLY A 46 -4.26 14.19 -18.76
N PRO A 47 -4.23 15.44 -19.27
CA PRO A 47 -4.25 15.73 -20.71
C PRO A 47 -3.10 15.09 -21.50
N ARG A 48 -3.32 14.89 -22.81
CA ARG A 48 -2.34 14.21 -23.70
C ARG A 48 -1.09 15.03 -23.99
N ASP A 49 -1.19 16.35 -23.92
CA ASP A 49 -0.14 17.32 -24.22
C ASP A 49 0.87 17.50 -23.07
N LEU A 50 0.65 16.85 -21.93
CA LEU A 50 1.54 16.98 -20.79
C LEU A 50 2.96 16.48 -21.09
N PRO A 51 3.99 17.20 -20.60
CA PRO A 51 5.37 16.73 -20.69
C PRO A 51 5.55 15.45 -19.88
N GLU A 52 6.43 14.59 -20.36
CA GLU A 52 6.80 13.36 -19.66
C GLU A 52 8.28 13.07 -19.87
N THR A 53 8.99 12.83 -18.77
CA THR A 53 10.38 12.41 -18.78
C THR A 53 10.49 11.00 -18.24
N ARG A 54 11.34 10.18 -18.87
CA ARG A 54 11.63 8.81 -18.45
C ARG A 54 13.13 8.60 -18.41
N THR A 55 13.62 8.15 -17.26
CA THR A 55 15.03 7.81 -17.07
C THR A 55 15.14 6.36 -16.64
N THR A 56 15.78 5.54 -17.46
CA THR A 56 15.97 4.10 -17.18
C THR A 56 17.42 3.81 -16.83
N THR A 57 17.62 3.13 -15.70
CA THR A 57 18.92 2.65 -15.22
C THR A 57 18.86 1.14 -15.06
N THR A 58 19.92 0.44 -15.46
CA THR A 58 20.08 -0.99 -15.15
C THR A 58 20.71 -1.11 -13.77
N LEU A 59 20.03 -1.79 -12.84
CA LEU A 59 20.54 -2.00 -11.47
C LEU A 59 21.42 -3.25 -11.41
N GLN A 60 21.02 -4.29 -12.13
CA GLN A 60 21.79 -5.52 -12.30
C GLN A 60 21.30 -6.28 -13.55
N PRO A 61 21.97 -7.36 -14.00
CA PRO A 61 21.50 -8.15 -15.14
C PRO A 61 20.03 -8.56 -14.98
N GLY A 62 19.21 -8.17 -15.95
CA GLY A 62 17.77 -8.43 -15.95
C GLY A 62 16.94 -7.54 -15.03
N VAL A 63 17.49 -6.52 -14.37
CA VAL A 63 16.73 -5.61 -13.50
C VAL A 63 16.96 -4.16 -13.92
N THR A 64 15.88 -3.45 -14.23
CA THR A 64 15.92 -2.02 -14.57
C THR A 64 14.99 -1.21 -13.69
N LEU A 65 15.43 -0.03 -13.27
CA LEU A 65 14.60 1.03 -12.70
C LEU A 65 14.28 2.04 -13.80
N THR A 66 12.99 2.35 -14.02
CA THR A 66 12.55 3.47 -14.84
C THR A 66 11.83 4.48 -13.97
N ARG A 67 12.36 5.69 -13.89
CA ARG A 67 11.74 6.82 -13.19
C ARG A 67 10.97 7.66 -14.18
N ILE A 68 9.70 7.92 -13.91
CA ILE A 68 8.79 8.66 -14.77
C ILE A 68 8.27 9.88 -14.03
N VAL A 69 8.50 11.06 -14.59
CA VAL A 69 7.87 12.30 -14.13
C VAL A 69 6.98 12.80 -15.26
N ARG A 70 5.69 12.97 -14.96
CA ARG A 70 4.68 13.43 -15.92
C ARG A 70 3.93 14.63 -15.38
N GLY A 71 3.63 15.58 -16.25
CA GLY A 71 2.81 16.74 -15.92
C GLY A 71 3.64 17.99 -15.68
N ASP A 72 2.91 19.09 -15.53
CA ASP A 72 3.49 20.40 -15.23
C ASP A 72 3.92 20.44 -13.76
N ALA A 73 4.98 21.19 -13.45
CA ALA A 73 5.47 21.30 -12.07
C ALA A 73 4.45 21.98 -11.13
N GLU A 74 3.61 22.83 -11.70
CA GLU A 74 2.52 23.53 -11.03
C GLU A 74 1.29 23.51 -11.94
N ASP A 75 0.12 23.27 -11.34
CA ASP A 75 -1.17 23.43 -12.00
C ASP A 75 -1.93 24.55 -11.26
N PRO A 76 -2.07 25.74 -11.86
CA PRO A 76 -2.69 26.89 -11.19
C PRO A 76 -4.19 26.70 -10.94
N ALA A 77 -4.83 25.67 -11.49
CA ALA A 77 -6.21 25.33 -11.15
C ALA A 77 -6.34 24.62 -9.80
N LEU A 78 -5.25 24.00 -9.33
CA LEU A 78 -5.23 23.23 -8.10
C LEU A 78 -4.93 24.12 -6.89
N HIS A 79 -5.66 23.89 -5.80
CA HIS A 79 -5.60 24.73 -4.60
C HIS A 79 -5.91 23.91 -3.35
N TRP A 80 -5.57 24.45 -2.20
CA TRP A 80 -6.04 23.95 -0.91
C TRP A 80 -7.46 24.44 -0.61
N THR A 81 -8.23 23.62 0.10
CA THR A 81 -9.59 23.94 0.53
C THR A 81 -9.89 23.17 1.82
N VAL A 82 -10.94 23.56 2.54
CA VAL A 82 -11.42 22.77 3.68
C VAL A 82 -12.57 21.90 3.22
N GLU A 83 -12.43 20.58 3.30
CA GLU A 83 -13.50 19.60 3.07
C GLU A 83 -14.16 19.24 4.41
N LEU A 84 -15.47 19.45 4.49
CA LEU A 84 -16.23 19.34 5.74
C LEU A 84 -16.76 17.92 5.94
N ALA A 85 -16.88 17.51 7.21
CA ALA A 85 -17.68 16.34 7.56
C ALA A 85 -19.16 16.74 7.62
N ILE A 86 -19.99 16.02 6.86
CA ILE A 86 -21.42 16.28 6.69
C ILE A 86 -22.18 15.38 7.69
N PRO A 87 -22.90 15.97 8.68
CA PRO A 87 -23.74 15.21 9.61
C PRO A 87 -24.88 14.45 8.92
N GLY A 88 -25.51 13.50 9.62
CA GLY A 88 -26.86 13.07 9.28
C GLY A 88 -27.82 14.25 9.54
N GLY A 89 -28.40 14.81 8.48
CA GLY A 89 -29.41 15.87 8.62
C GLY A 89 -30.80 15.31 8.91
N ASP A 90 -31.75 16.16 9.27
CA ASP A 90 -33.15 15.77 9.57
C ASP A 90 -33.87 15.16 8.35
N THR A 91 -33.33 15.40 7.16
CA THR A 91 -33.83 14.89 5.87
C THR A 91 -33.08 13.64 5.40
N SER A 92 -32.03 13.23 6.11
CA SER A 92 -31.31 11.99 5.83
C SER A 92 -32.26 10.80 6.03
N PRO A 93 -32.23 9.80 5.14
CA PRO A 93 -32.89 8.51 5.38
C PRO A 93 -32.41 7.82 6.68
N ASP A 94 -31.24 8.24 7.18
CA ASP A 94 -30.66 7.86 8.46
C ASP A 94 -30.06 9.11 9.14
N PRO A 95 -30.83 9.84 9.97
CA PRO A 95 -30.37 11.06 10.63
C PRO A 95 -29.33 10.80 11.73
N ASP A 96 -29.23 9.56 12.24
CA ASP A 96 -28.26 9.18 13.27
C ASP A 96 -26.90 8.76 12.68
N ALA A 97 -26.78 8.74 11.35
CA ALA A 97 -25.55 8.34 10.68
C ALA A 97 -24.38 9.29 11.04
N PRO A 98 -23.17 8.75 11.29
CA PRO A 98 -22.03 9.56 11.67
C PRO A 98 -21.67 10.60 10.59
N PRO A 99 -21.01 11.71 10.96
CA PRO A 99 -20.52 12.69 9.99
C PRO A 99 -19.50 12.07 9.04
N THR A 100 -19.67 12.30 7.73
CA THR A 100 -18.82 11.71 6.68
C THR A 100 -18.48 12.74 5.60
N ALA A 101 -17.41 12.50 4.82
CA ALA A 101 -16.98 13.44 3.78
C ALA A 101 -17.98 13.55 2.61
N LEU A 102 -18.68 12.45 2.31
CA LEU A 102 -19.77 12.38 1.34
C LEU A 102 -21.08 12.01 2.03
N LYS A 103 -22.17 12.66 1.62
CA LYS A 103 -23.57 12.32 1.95
C LYS A 103 -24.47 12.49 0.73
N ASP A 104 -25.78 12.32 0.92
CA ASP A 104 -26.78 12.72 -0.06
C ASP A 104 -26.80 14.25 -0.26
N ARG A 105 -27.49 14.69 -1.31
CA ARG A 105 -27.52 16.11 -1.69
C ARG A 105 -28.22 16.99 -0.66
N ALA A 106 -29.30 16.51 -0.06
CA ALA A 106 -30.10 17.31 0.86
C ALA A 106 -29.29 17.64 2.13
N SER A 107 -28.63 16.63 2.71
CA SER A 107 -27.71 16.81 3.85
C SER A 107 -26.55 17.77 3.54
N ALA A 108 -25.98 17.69 2.33
CA ALA A 108 -24.92 18.58 1.89
C ALA A 108 -25.40 20.04 1.69
N ASP A 109 -26.57 20.22 1.08
CA ASP A 109 -27.18 21.53 0.84
C ASP A 109 -27.61 22.19 2.18
N GLU A 110 -28.06 21.41 3.16
CA GLU A 110 -28.40 21.87 4.51
C GLU A 110 -27.17 22.41 5.25
N LEU A 111 -26.08 21.62 5.31
CA LEU A 111 -24.83 22.09 5.90
C LEU A 111 -24.30 23.34 5.19
N ALA A 112 -24.39 23.37 3.86
CA ALA A 112 -23.94 24.52 3.09
C ALA A 112 -24.78 25.77 3.36
N ALA A 113 -26.09 25.64 3.63
CA ALA A 113 -26.94 26.76 4.01
C ALA A 113 -26.55 27.33 5.38
N ASP A 114 -26.31 26.47 6.39
CA ASP A 114 -25.86 26.91 7.73
C ASP A 114 -24.49 27.62 7.67
N LEU A 115 -23.55 27.05 6.91
CA LEU A 115 -22.23 27.67 6.70
C LEU A 115 -22.33 29.04 6.01
N ARG A 116 -23.19 29.20 5.00
CA ARG A 116 -23.39 30.49 4.32
C ARG A 116 -24.01 31.53 5.25
N GLN A 117 -24.96 31.14 6.11
CA GLN A 117 -25.53 32.05 7.13
C GLN A 117 -24.47 32.55 8.12
N LYS A 118 -23.46 31.72 8.42
CA LYS A 118 -22.31 32.09 9.26
C LYS A 118 -21.18 32.79 8.49
N GLY A 119 -21.38 33.12 7.21
CA GLY A 119 -20.49 33.96 6.41
C GLY A 119 -19.34 33.21 5.73
N PHE A 120 -19.40 31.88 5.62
CA PHE A 120 -18.39 31.10 4.91
C PHE A 120 -18.67 31.05 3.39
N GLU A 121 -17.60 31.01 2.58
CA GLU A 121 -17.71 30.78 1.14
C GLU A 121 -17.77 29.27 0.85
N VAL A 122 -18.96 28.77 0.46
CA VAL A 122 -19.25 27.34 0.41
C VAL A 122 -19.57 26.84 -1.00
N ARG A 123 -18.94 25.73 -1.38
CA ARG A 123 -19.24 24.93 -2.58
C ARG A 123 -19.80 23.57 -2.19
N VAL A 124 -20.84 23.13 -2.91
CA VAL A 124 -21.39 21.77 -2.84
C VAL A 124 -21.08 21.08 -4.16
N GLU A 125 -20.35 19.98 -4.10
CA GLU A 125 -19.77 19.35 -5.27
C GLU A 125 -20.20 17.88 -5.34
N GLN A 126 -20.69 17.44 -6.50
CA GLN A 126 -21.07 16.05 -6.72
C GLN A 126 -19.81 15.23 -7.02
N VAL A 127 -19.62 14.13 -6.29
CA VAL A 127 -18.52 13.19 -6.54
C VAL A 127 -19.04 12.00 -7.33
N ARG A 128 -18.37 11.68 -8.44
CA ARG A 128 -18.72 10.57 -9.34
C ARG A 128 -17.53 9.67 -9.57
N THR A 129 -17.76 8.37 -9.62
CA THR A 129 -16.73 7.37 -9.88
C THR A 129 -17.03 6.57 -11.15
N PRO A 130 -16.01 6.19 -11.95
CA PRO A 130 -16.22 5.37 -13.13
C PRO A 130 -16.73 3.98 -12.77
N ARG A 131 -17.31 3.31 -13.78
CA ARG A 131 -17.69 1.90 -13.69
C ARG A 131 -16.44 1.02 -13.59
N ALA A 132 -16.49 -0.01 -12.74
CA ALA A 132 -15.51 -1.08 -12.63
C ALA A 132 -16.13 -2.44 -13.02
N ALA A 133 -15.36 -3.52 -12.94
CA ALA A 133 -15.83 -4.83 -13.41
C ALA A 133 -16.99 -5.38 -12.55
N ASP A 134 -16.97 -5.11 -11.24
CA ASP A 134 -17.96 -5.57 -10.26
C ASP A 134 -18.66 -4.43 -9.51
N TYR A 135 -18.45 -3.18 -9.93
CA TYR A 135 -19.04 -2.00 -9.31
C TYR A 135 -19.60 -1.07 -10.38
N ALA A 136 -20.87 -0.69 -10.24
CA ALA A 136 -21.62 0.04 -11.28
C ALA A 136 -21.06 1.45 -11.57
N GLY A 137 -20.35 2.04 -10.60
CA GLY A 137 -19.96 3.44 -10.64
C GLY A 137 -21.16 4.39 -10.51
N GLY A 138 -20.97 5.66 -10.88
CA GLY A 138 -21.99 6.69 -10.77
C GLY A 138 -21.72 7.66 -9.62
N THR A 139 -22.78 8.26 -9.07
CA THR A 139 -22.68 9.23 -7.98
C THR A 139 -22.33 8.52 -6.67
N LEU A 140 -21.22 8.91 -6.05
CA LEU A 140 -20.87 8.45 -4.70
C LEU A 140 -21.59 9.28 -3.63
N GLY A 141 -21.78 10.57 -3.89
CA GLY A 141 -22.44 11.51 -2.99
C GLY A 141 -22.06 12.94 -3.30
N TRP A 142 -22.31 13.84 -2.36
CA TRP A 142 -21.95 15.25 -2.41
C TRP A 142 -21.01 15.58 -1.27
N ARG A 143 -19.99 16.40 -1.56
CA ARG A 143 -19.06 16.96 -0.59
C ARG A 143 -19.32 18.46 -0.41
N VAL A 144 -19.01 18.97 0.77
CA VAL A 144 -19.08 20.40 1.09
C VAL A 144 -17.67 20.94 1.30
N ARG A 145 -17.32 22.02 0.61
CA ARG A 145 -15.99 22.63 0.67
C ARG A 145 -16.06 24.12 0.93
N VAL A 146 -15.08 24.63 1.67
CA VAL A 146 -14.97 26.05 2.03
C VAL A 146 -13.65 26.63 1.54
N GLY A 147 -13.77 27.77 0.87
CA GLY A 147 -12.64 28.57 0.38
C GLY A 147 -11.79 27.90 -0.69
N ALA A 148 -10.82 28.66 -1.20
CA ALA A 148 -9.77 28.23 -2.10
C ALA A 148 -8.50 28.99 -1.72
N TYR A 149 -7.41 28.26 -1.48
CA TYR A 149 -6.19 28.80 -0.86
C TYR A 149 -4.97 28.28 -1.59
N ASP A 150 -3.98 29.12 -1.81
CA ASP A 150 -2.73 28.72 -2.46
C ASP A 150 -1.85 27.89 -1.52
N GLU A 151 -1.86 28.21 -0.22
CA GLU A 151 -1.07 27.54 0.80
C GLU A 151 -1.90 26.65 1.75
N GLN A 152 -1.29 25.58 2.23
CA GLN A 152 -1.90 24.69 3.21
C GLN A 152 -2.17 25.40 4.55
N SER A 153 -1.27 26.30 4.96
CA SER A 153 -1.35 27.14 6.16
C SER A 153 -2.66 27.92 6.21
N ASP A 154 -3.08 28.51 5.09
CA ASP A 154 -4.31 29.29 4.99
C ASP A 154 -5.56 28.41 5.10
N ALA A 155 -5.56 27.25 4.43
CA ALA A 155 -6.65 26.28 4.59
C ALA A 155 -6.72 25.72 6.03
N LEU A 156 -5.59 25.55 6.71
CA LEU A 156 -5.55 25.15 8.12
C LEU A 156 -6.06 26.25 9.05
N ALA A 157 -5.78 27.52 8.73
CA ALA A 157 -6.33 28.67 9.45
C ALA A 157 -7.85 28.75 9.28
N GLU A 158 -8.36 28.54 8.06
CA GLU A 158 -9.81 28.50 7.83
C GLU A 158 -10.46 27.31 8.54
N ARG A 159 -9.83 26.13 8.52
CA ARG A 159 -10.29 24.97 9.28
C ARG A 159 -10.41 25.29 10.77
N ALA A 160 -9.45 26.01 11.34
CA ALA A 160 -9.52 26.43 12.74
C ALA A 160 -10.71 27.37 13.02
N ARG A 161 -11.03 28.28 12.08
CA ARG A 161 -12.24 29.13 12.18
C ARG A 161 -13.53 28.31 12.11
N LEU A 162 -13.59 27.33 11.20
CA LEU A 162 -14.72 26.39 11.09
C LEU A 162 -14.89 25.57 12.38
N THR A 163 -13.79 25.08 12.96
CA THR A 163 -13.82 24.36 14.25
C THR A 163 -14.29 25.23 15.39
N ALA A 164 -13.84 26.49 15.48
CA ALA A 164 -14.35 27.45 16.45
C ALA A 164 -15.86 27.74 16.28
N ALA A 165 -16.38 27.59 15.05
CA ALA A 165 -17.80 27.71 14.73
C ALA A 165 -18.60 26.39 14.88
N GLY A 166 -17.97 25.32 15.40
CA GLY A 166 -18.63 24.04 15.70
C GLY A 166 -18.59 23.00 14.58
N TYR A 167 -17.86 23.24 13.50
CA TYR A 167 -17.75 22.30 12.37
C TYR A 167 -16.46 21.49 12.39
N THR A 168 -16.52 20.30 11.80
CA THR A 168 -15.35 19.45 11.61
C THR A 168 -15.04 19.28 10.13
N GLY A 169 -13.76 19.15 9.80
CA GLY A 169 -13.30 19.05 8.43
C GLY A 169 -11.79 18.91 8.35
N SER A 170 -11.27 18.76 7.13
CA SER A 170 -9.86 18.58 6.85
C SER A 170 -9.39 19.54 5.76
N ALA A 171 -8.18 20.07 5.89
CA ALA A 171 -7.52 20.76 4.80
C ALA A 171 -7.10 19.72 3.75
N VAL A 172 -7.57 19.88 2.52
CA VAL A 172 -7.30 18.96 1.40
C VAL A 172 -6.84 19.74 0.19
N TYR A 173 -6.00 19.12 -0.62
CA TYR A 173 -5.57 19.67 -1.91
C TYR A 173 -6.43 19.10 -3.03
N THR A 174 -6.97 19.97 -3.91
CA THR A 174 -7.91 19.55 -4.97
C THR A 174 -7.28 18.61 -5.99
N GLY A 175 -5.95 18.64 -6.15
CA GLY A 175 -5.23 17.70 -7.02
C GLY A 175 -5.36 16.23 -6.62
N TRP A 176 -5.87 15.94 -5.43
CA TRP A 176 -6.13 14.55 -4.99
C TRP A 176 -7.52 14.03 -5.39
N ASP A 177 -8.35 14.86 -6.01
CA ASP A 177 -9.71 14.50 -6.40
C ASP A 177 -9.75 13.49 -7.55
N GLY A 178 -8.73 13.50 -8.43
CA GLY A 178 -8.65 12.55 -9.53
C GLY A 178 -9.29 13.05 -10.83
N GLU A 179 -9.33 14.36 -11.06
CA GLU A 179 -9.94 14.92 -12.27
C GLU A 179 -9.04 14.65 -13.49
N ALA A 180 -9.68 14.33 -14.62
CA ALA A 180 -8.96 13.99 -15.85
C ALA A 180 -8.28 15.20 -16.51
N THR A 181 -8.66 16.41 -16.10
CA THR A 181 -8.10 17.68 -16.56
C THR A 181 -6.86 18.11 -15.80
N ASP A 182 -6.58 17.48 -14.65
CA ASP A 182 -5.44 17.82 -13.81
C ASP A 182 -4.13 17.67 -14.59
N ARG A 183 -3.22 18.61 -14.41
CA ARG A 183 -1.96 18.66 -15.17
C ARG A 183 -0.77 18.09 -14.43
N GLY A 184 -0.97 17.50 -13.25
CA GLY A 184 0.05 16.81 -12.46
C GLY A 184 0.68 17.71 -11.38
N PRO A 185 1.93 17.44 -10.97
CA PRO A 185 2.83 16.39 -11.47
C PRO A 185 2.55 15.00 -10.87
N TRP A 186 2.98 13.95 -11.56
CA TRP A 186 3.04 12.56 -11.08
C TRP A 186 4.47 12.05 -11.11
N HIS A 187 4.89 11.41 -10.02
CA HIS A 187 6.15 10.70 -9.90
C HIS A 187 5.88 9.21 -9.78
N VAL A 188 6.35 8.43 -10.76
CA VAL A 188 6.15 6.98 -10.84
C VAL A 188 7.50 6.30 -11.06
N ASP A 189 7.89 5.43 -10.13
CA ASP A 189 9.10 4.61 -10.24
C ASP A 189 8.71 3.16 -10.57
N VAL A 190 9.39 2.56 -11.55
CA VAL A 190 9.06 1.24 -12.13
C VAL A 190 10.29 0.34 -12.11
N LEU A 191 10.27 -0.70 -11.28
CA LEU A 191 11.23 -1.80 -11.32
C LEU A 191 10.70 -2.89 -12.26
N THR A 192 11.52 -3.31 -13.22
CA THR A 192 11.23 -4.43 -14.12
C THR A 192 12.28 -5.50 -13.96
N VAL A 193 11.85 -6.73 -13.68
CA VAL A 193 12.68 -7.93 -13.59
C VAL A 193 12.39 -8.81 -14.80
N ASP A 194 13.36 -8.92 -15.71
CA ASP A 194 13.31 -9.83 -16.85
C ASP A 194 13.97 -11.18 -16.47
N PRO A 195 13.18 -12.25 -16.31
CA PRO A 195 13.71 -13.55 -15.91
C PRO A 195 14.68 -14.17 -16.93
N ARG A 196 14.75 -13.67 -18.17
CA ARG A 196 15.76 -14.13 -19.15
C ARG A 196 17.16 -13.68 -18.75
N GLY A 197 17.28 -12.45 -18.26
CA GLY A 197 18.55 -11.83 -17.85
C GLY A 197 18.84 -11.93 -16.36
N PHE A 198 17.80 -12.11 -15.55
CA PHE A 198 17.92 -12.13 -14.08
C PHE A 198 18.69 -13.37 -13.60
N ARG A 199 19.60 -13.14 -12.64
CA ARG A 199 20.42 -14.19 -12.00
C ARG A 199 20.40 -14.10 -10.47
N GLY A 200 19.64 -13.14 -9.93
CA GLY A 200 19.39 -12.97 -8.51
C GLY A 200 18.25 -13.86 -8.02
N SER A 201 17.71 -13.50 -6.86
CA SER A 201 16.46 -14.06 -6.35
C SER A 201 15.44 -12.97 -6.05
N LEU A 202 14.17 -13.25 -6.32
CA LEU A 202 13.03 -12.38 -6.08
C LEU A 202 12.12 -13.02 -5.03
N GLY A 203 11.83 -12.32 -3.94
CA GLY A 203 10.98 -12.88 -2.89
C GLY A 203 10.32 -11.83 -2.01
N ALA A 204 9.61 -12.27 -1.00
CA ALA A 204 9.02 -11.45 0.05
C ALA A 204 9.68 -11.74 1.40
N SER A 205 9.80 -10.73 2.24
CA SER A 205 10.29 -10.89 3.61
C SER A 205 9.46 -10.07 4.58
N TYR A 206 9.07 -10.69 5.68
CA TYR A 206 8.47 -10.05 6.86
C TYR A 206 9.52 -9.61 7.90
N GLY A 207 10.82 -9.85 7.64
CA GLY A 207 11.90 -9.53 8.58
C GLY A 207 12.09 -10.58 9.68
N PRO A 208 12.47 -10.18 10.90
CA PRO A 208 12.80 -11.10 12.00
C PRO A 208 11.62 -11.96 12.48
N ASP A 209 10.40 -11.41 12.49
CA ASP A 209 9.19 -12.07 12.94
C ASP A 209 7.93 -11.43 12.31
N LEU A 210 6.78 -12.11 12.41
CA LEU A 210 5.49 -11.65 11.87
C LEU A 210 4.75 -10.65 12.78
N GLU A 211 5.17 -10.44 14.03
CA GLU A 211 4.45 -9.59 14.98
C GLU A 211 4.87 -8.12 14.85
N ALA A 212 6.16 -7.89 14.60
CA ALA A 212 6.75 -6.57 14.47
C ALA A 212 6.69 -6.04 13.03
N ARG A 213 6.86 -4.73 12.90
CA ARG A 213 6.97 -4.06 11.61
C ARG A 213 8.40 -3.60 11.39
N GLU A 214 8.83 -3.65 10.14
CA GLU A 214 10.14 -3.18 9.72
C GLU A 214 9.99 -2.23 8.53
N THR A 215 10.87 -1.24 8.40
CA THR A 215 10.85 -0.37 7.21
C THR A 215 11.32 -1.14 5.98
N THR A 216 10.84 -0.78 4.79
CA THR A 216 11.26 -1.41 3.53
C THR A 216 12.77 -1.26 3.33
N SER A 217 13.32 -0.10 3.68
CA SER A 217 14.77 0.17 3.67
C SER A 217 15.55 -0.75 4.60
N ARG A 218 15.04 -1.05 5.79
CA ARG A 218 15.69 -1.93 6.75
C ARG A 218 15.62 -3.39 6.33
N LEU A 219 14.49 -3.84 5.78
CA LEU A 219 14.35 -5.17 5.19
C LEU A 219 15.29 -5.33 3.98
N SER A 220 15.35 -4.33 3.11
CA SER A 220 16.29 -4.29 1.98
C SER A 220 17.74 -4.39 2.43
N ALA A 221 18.13 -3.60 3.44
CA ALA A 221 19.50 -3.59 3.96
C ALA A 221 19.86 -4.91 4.66
N ALA A 222 18.94 -5.48 5.45
CA ALA A 222 19.15 -6.75 6.14
C ALA A 222 19.37 -7.92 5.18
N ALA A 223 18.75 -7.87 4.00
CA ALA A 223 18.88 -8.90 2.97
C ALA A 223 19.97 -8.62 1.93
N ASP A 224 20.68 -7.48 2.01
CA ASP A 224 21.60 -7.01 0.96
C ASP A 224 20.93 -6.95 -0.42
N ALA A 225 19.68 -6.47 -0.45
CA ALA A 225 18.88 -6.40 -1.67
C ALA A 225 19.34 -5.26 -2.58
N THR A 226 19.40 -5.54 -3.88
CA THR A 226 19.64 -4.57 -4.95
C THR A 226 18.52 -3.53 -5.01
N ALA A 227 17.28 -3.98 -4.83
CA ALA A 227 16.11 -3.12 -4.78
C ALA A 227 14.99 -3.76 -3.96
N ALA A 228 14.09 -2.94 -3.44
CA ALA A 228 12.92 -3.39 -2.70
C ALA A 228 11.72 -2.45 -2.88
N VAL A 229 10.52 -2.98 -2.67
CA VAL A 229 9.29 -2.21 -2.47
C VAL A 229 8.50 -2.79 -1.30
N ASN A 230 7.62 -2.01 -0.68
CA ASN A 230 6.66 -2.55 0.28
C ASN A 230 5.74 -3.60 -0.39
N ALA A 231 5.20 -4.53 0.40
CA ALA A 231 4.41 -5.64 -0.12
C ALA A 231 2.92 -5.56 0.28
N GLY A 232 2.41 -6.56 1.00
CA GLY A 232 1.00 -6.76 1.23
C GLY A 232 0.41 -5.88 2.33
N PHE A 233 -0.90 -6.00 2.53
CA PHE A 233 -1.58 -5.38 3.66
C PHE A 233 -1.19 -6.09 4.96
N PHE A 234 -1.19 -5.31 6.04
CA PHE A 234 -0.86 -5.78 7.37
C PHE A 234 -1.72 -5.08 8.42
N VAL A 235 -1.70 -5.59 9.65
CA VAL A 235 -2.36 -4.96 10.79
C VAL A 235 -1.57 -3.71 11.22
N LEU A 236 -2.08 -2.50 11.04
CA LEU A 236 -1.33 -1.31 11.49
C LEU A 236 -1.53 -0.99 12.99
N ASP A 237 -2.77 -1.09 13.47
CA ASP A 237 -3.19 -0.70 14.82
C ASP A 237 -3.09 -1.91 15.76
N PRO A 238 -2.38 -1.84 16.90
CA PRO A 238 -2.32 -2.93 17.87
C PRO A 238 -3.69 -3.33 18.46
N LYS A 239 -4.71 -2.46 18.37
CA LYS A 239 -6.09 -2.82 18.74
C LYS A 239 -6.74 -3.79 17.75
N ALA A 240 -6.22 -3.86 16.53
CA ALA A 240 -6.72 -4.70 15.46
C ALA A 240 -5.96 -6.04 15.33
N GLY A 241 -4.91 -6.25 16.13
CA GLY A 241 -4.07 -7.46 16.09
C GLY A 241 -2.59 -7.15 16.34
N ALA A 242 -1.71 -8.07 15.93
CA ALA A 242 -0.27 -7.89 16.01
C ALA A 242 0.22 -6.98 14.86
N PRO A 243 0.94 -5.86 15.11
CA PRO A 243 1.21 -4.85 14.07
C PRO A 243 1.98 -5.30 12.81
N GLY A 244 2.65 -6.44 12.77
CA GLY A 244 3.33 -6.97 11.58
C GLY A 244 2.48 -7.96 10.78
N ASP A 245 1.38 -8.43 11.37
CA ASP A 245 0.64 -9.58 10.89
C ASP A 245 0.05 -9.32 9.49
N PRO A 246 0.36 -10.19 8.49
CA PRO A 246 -0.22 -10.07 7.17
C PRO A 246 -1.75 -10.15 7.21
N ALA A 247 -2.42 -9.12 6.70
CA ALA A 247 -3.87 -9.02 6.67
C ALA A 247 -4.46 -9.68 5.41
N GLY A 248 -4.07 -10.94 5.21
CA GLY A 248 -4.37 -11.82 4.08
C GLY A 248 -3.22 -12.79 3.81
N VAL A 249 -3.34 -13.58 2.73
CA VAL A 249 -2.42 -14.67 2.44
C VAL A 249 -0.96 -14.23 2.52
N GLY A 250 -0.18 -14.94 3.34
CA GLY A 250 1.25 -14.79 3.46
C GLY A 250 1.90 -16.15 3.29
N VAL A 251 2.57 -16.37 2.16
CA VAL A 251 3.43 -17.53 1.94
C VAL A 251 4.85 -17.02 1.80
N TYR A 252 5.75 -17.54 2.62
CA TYR A 252 7.16 -17.17 2.62
C TYR A 252 8.00 -18.45 2.58
N ASP A 253 8.92 -18.55 1.61
CA ASP A 253 9.71 -19.75 1.32
C ASP A 253 8.86 -21.03 1.18
N GLY A 254 7.71 -20.87 0.55
CA GLY A 254 6.75 -21.95 0.30
C GLY A 254 5.89 -22.36 1.51
N ARG A 255 6.02 -21.68 2.66
CA ARG A 255 5.25 -21.97 3.87
C ARG A 255 4.11 -20.99 4.06
N LEU A 256 2.89 -21.49 4.23
CA LEU A 256 1.73 -20.65 4.55
C LEU A 256 1.81 -20.18 6.00
N LEU A 257 2.04 -18.89 6.20
CA LEU A 257 2.19 -18.24 7.50
C LEU A 257 1.03 -17.32 7.87
N SER A 258 0.19 -16.90 6.91
CA SER A 258 -1.06 -16.18 7.17
C SER A 258 -2.14 -16.60 6.16
N GLU A 259 -3.39 -16.70 6.60
CA GLU A 259 -4.49 -17.18 5.76
C GLU A 259 -5.00 -16.15 4.74
N PRO A 260 -5.54 -16.59 3.58
CA PRO A 260 -6.21 -15.71 2.63
C PRO A 260 -7.47 -15.04 3.19
N VAL A 261 -7.64 -13.75 2.88
CA VAL A 261 -8.93 -13.04 2.97
C VAL A 261 -9.82 -13.50 1.80
N ALA A 262 -10.70 -14.46 2.07
CA ALA A 262 -11.67 -15.11 1.17
C ALA A 262 -11.65 -14.68 -0.32
N GLY A 263 -10.70 -15.19 -1.11
CA GLY A 263 -10.69 -15.01 -2.56
C GLY A 263 -10.21 -13.63 -3.06
N ARG A 264 -9.67 -12.78 -2.17
CA ARG A 264 -8.95 -11.56 -2.54
C ARG A 264 -7.72 -11.91 -3.40
N PRO A 265 -7.36 -11.09 -4.41
CA PRO A 265 -6.20 -11.35 -5.24
C PRO A 265 -4.90 -11.29 -4.41
N ALA A 266 -3.93 -12.05 -4.87
CA ALA A 266 -2.60 -12.17 -4.30
C ALA A 266 -1.57 -12.19 -5.43
N LEU A 267 -0.36 -11.73 -5.12
CA LEU A 267 0.78 -11.79 -6.02
C LEU A 267 1.61 -13.02 -5.66
N VAL A 268 1.80 -13.93 -6.62
CA VAL A 268 2.73 -15.04 -6.49
C VAL A 268 4.05 -14.66 -7.13
N LEU A 269 5.15 -14.96 -6.44
CA LEU A 269 6.52 -14.76 -6.88
C LEU A 269 7.26 -16.09 -6.75
N ASP A 270 8.04 -16.42 -7.76
CA ASP A 270 8.99 -17.52 -7.71
C ASP A 270 10.40 -16.90 -7.72
N ASP A 271 11.33 -17.49 -6.98
CA ASP A 271 12.66 -16.94 -6.70
C ASP A 271 13.46 -16.56 -7.94
N ASP A 272 13.37 -17.35 -9.01
CA ASP A 272 14.03 -17.08 -10.29
C ASP A 272 13.29 -16.05 -11.18
N ALA A 273 12.26 -15.40 -10.64
CA ALA A 273 11.32 -14.51 -11.31
C ALA A 273 10.54 -15.15 -12.48
N ARG A 274 10.58 -16.49 -12.64
CA ARG A 274 9.78 -17.23 -13.62
C ARG A 274 8.51 -17.73 -12.95
N GLY A 275 7.40 -17.03 -13.19
CA GLY A 275 6.10 -17.49 -12.71
C GLY A 275 5.33 -16.45 -11.93
N THR A 276 5.79 -15.20 -11.91
CA THR A 276 5.00 -14.10 -11.37
C THR A 276 3.60 -14.09 -11.99
N ARG A 277 2.59 -14.06 -11.13
CA ARG A 277 1.19 -14.08 -11.54
C ARG A 277 0.31 -13.49 -10.46
N VAL A 278 -0.81 -12.91 -10.88
CA VAL A 278 -1.91 -12.52 -10.01
C VAL A 278 -2.92 -13.65 -10.00
N THR A 279 -3.29 -14.11 -8.81
CA THR A 279 -4.30 -15.17 -8.64
C THR A 279 -5.09 -14.93 -7.37
N ARG A 280 -6.12 -15.73 -7.15
CA ARG A 280 -6.95 -15.69 -5.94
C ARG A 280 -6.81 -17.00 -5.19
N PHE A 281 -6.73 -16.91 -3.87
CA PHE A 281 -6.63 -18.08 -3.01
C PHE A 281 -7.77 -18.14 -2.00
N THR A 282 -8.16 -19.37 -1.70
CA THR A 282 -8.88 -19.72 -0.47
C THR A 282 -8.02 -20.74 0.27
N TRP A 283 -8.47 -21.21 1.43
CA TRP A 283 -7.69 -22.16 2.20
C TRP A 283 -8.57 -23.09 3.03
N ARG A 284 -7.93 -24.15 3.53
CA ARG A 284 -8.49 -25.03 4.54
C ARG A 284 -7.43 -25.30 5.59
N GLY A 285 -7.76 -24.98 6.85
CA GLY A 285 -6.97 -25.35 8.02
C GLY A 285 -7.71 -26.35 8.89
N LEU A 286 -7.02 -27.41 9.30
CA LEU A 286 -7.53 -28.43 10.21
C LEU A 286 -6.49 -28.69 11.30
N VAL A 287 -6.95 -28.92 12.52
CA VAL A 287 -6.16 -29.58 13.58
C VAL A 287 -6.78 -30.94 13.86
N THR A 288 -5.95 -31.98 13.93
CA THR A 288 -6.40 -33.36 14.09
C THR A 288 -5.69 -34.05 15.25
N GLY A 289 -6.45 -34.74 16.08
CA GLY A 289 -5.99 -35.50 17.25
C GLY A 289 -7.07 -36.49 17.67
N HIS A 290 -6.69 -37.64 18.25
CA HIS A 290 -7.63 -38.64 18.78
C HIS A 290 -8.84 -39.01 17.87
N GLY A 291 -8.61 -39.11 16.56
CA GLY A 291 -9.67 -39.46 15.60
C GLY A 291 -10.72 -38.38 15.35
N ALA A 292 -10.54 -37.17 15.90
CA ALA A 292 -11.38 -36.01 15.66
C ALA A 292 -10.60 -34.91 14.90
N SER A 293 -11.32 -33.95 14.34
CA SER A 293 -10.75 -32.84 13.59
C SER A 293 -11.53 -31.56 13.84
N LEU A 294 -10.82 -30.46 14.07
CA LEU A 294 -11.40 -29.12 14.22
C LEU A 294 -10.88 -28.23 13.10
N ARG A 295 -11.75 -27.35 12.59
CA ARG A 295 -11.38 -26.34 11.58
C ARG A 295 -10.67 -25.15 12.23
N LEU A 296 -9.54 -24.74 11.65
CA LEU A 296 -8.84 -23.52 12.04
C LEU A 296 -9.55 -22.30 11.46
N GLY A 297 -9.58 -21.22 12.24
CA GLY A 297 -10.00 -19.89 11.83
C GLY A 297 -8.85 -19.03 11.28
N GLY A 298 -7.60 -19.35 11.61
CA GLY A 298 -6.43 -18.63 11.10
C GLY A 298 -5.09 -19.23 11.51
N VAL A 299 -4.00 -18.58 11.09
CA VAL A 299 -2.62 -18.92 11.40
C VAL A 299 -1.86 -17.64 11.78
N ASN A 300 -1.05 -17.69 12.84
CA ASN A 300 -0.15 -16.61 13.27
C ASN A 300 -0.80 -15.23 13.43
N ARG A 301 -2.05 -15.18 13.90
CA ARG A 301 -2.75 -13.93 14.22
C ARG A 301 -3.35 -13.97 15.61
N VAL A 302 -3.61 -12.81 16.20
CA VAL A 302 -4.26 -12.71 17.51
C VAL A 302 -5.67 -13.35 17.45
N PRO A 303 -5.98 -14.35 18.30
CA PRO A 303 -7.29 -15.00 18.27
C PRO A 303 -8.44 -14.02 18.47
N GLY A 304 -9.46 -14.18 17.64
CA GLY A 304 -10.69 -13.37 17.66
C GLY A 304 -10.60 -12.02 16.98
N LEU A 305 -9.45 -11.63 16.43
CA LEU A 305 -9.28 -10.45 15.59
C LEU A 305 -8.96 -10.88 14.16
N ILE A 306 -9.82 -10.50 13.20
CA ILE A 306 -9.70 -10.84 11.78
C ILE A 306 -9.61 -9.55 10.97
N ARG A 307 -8.38 -9.04 10.81
CA ARG A 307 -8.13 -7.84 10.03
C ARG A 307 -8.52 -8.05 8.57
N ASN A 308 -9.20 -7.07 7.99
CA ASN A 308 -9.81 -7.08 6.66
C ASN A 308 -10.98 -8.07 6.47
N CYS A 309 -11.46 -8.69 7.55
CA CYS A 309 -12.53 -9.70 7.51
C CYS A 309 -12.22 -10.84 6.51
N GLY A 310 -13.24 -11.49 5.96
CA GLY A 310 -13.05 -12.60 5.01
C GLY A 310 -12.57 -13.91 5.64
N GLY A 311 -12.86 -14.10 6.93
CA GLY A 311 -12.55 -15.31 7.69
C GLY A 311 -13.67 -16.37 7.59
N ALA A 312 -14.16 -16.82 8.74
CA ALA A 312 -15.07 -17.96 8.84
C ALA A 312 -16.53 -17.54 9.05
N GLU A 313 -17.42 -18.53 9.00
CA GLU A 313 -18.81 -18.35 9.42
C GLU A 313 -18.83 -18.07 10.94
N GLY A 314 -19.51 -17.00 11.34
CA GLY A 314 -19.52 -16.50 12.73
C GLY A 314 -18.77 -15.18 12.93
N ASP A 315 -17.98 -14.74 11.95
CA ASP A 315 -17.30 -13.45 12.00
C ASP A 315 -18.30 -12.28 11.91
N VAL A 316 -18.13 -11.29 12.79
CA VAL A 316 -18.98 -10.08 12.87
C VAL A 316 -18.13 -8.85 12.54
N PRO A 317 -18.63 -7.89 11.73
CA PRO A 317 -19.97 -7.83 11.15
C PRO A 317 -20.17 -8.69 9.90
N THR A 318 -19.12 -9.28 9.33
CA THR A 318 -19.24 -10.05 8.11
C THR A 318 -18.15 -11.12 7.97
N SER A 319 -18.48 -12.22 7.31
CA SER A 319 -17.52 -13.23 6.86
C SER A 319 -16.95 -12.93 5.47
N ARG A 320 -17.35 -11.83 4.83
CA ARG A 320 -16.84 -11.41 3.51
C ARG A 320 -15.62 -10.50 3.68
N PRO A 321 -14.75 -10.39 2.65
CA PRO A 321 -13.69 -9.39 2.63
C PRO A 321 -14.26 -7.98 2.85
N LEU A 322 -13.67 -7.24 3.78
CA LEU A 322 -14.00 -5.84 4.05
C LEU A 322 -12.73 -5.13 4.51
N HIS A 323 -12.05 -4.48 3.57
CA HIS A 323 -10.76 -3.84 3.79
C HIS A 323 -10.84 -2.77 4.88
N ASP A 324 -9.80 -2.56 5.67
CA ASP A 324 -9.80 -1.57 6.77
C ASP A 324 -10.79 -1.81 7.94
N VAL A 325 -11.55 -2.91 7.92
CA VAL A 325 -12.34 -3.37 9.07
C VAL A 325 -11.65 -4.53 9.77
N THR A 326 -11.75 -4.58 11.10
CA THR A 326 -11.38 -5.77 11.88
C THR A 326 -12.66 -6.46 12.30
N CYS A 327 -12.94 -7.61 11.68
CA CYS A 327 -14.01 -8.47 12.15
C CYS A 327 -13.59 -9.17 13.43
N THR A 328 -14.56 -9.56 14.25
CA THR A 328 -14.33 -10.28 15.50
C THR A 328 -15.04 -11.62 15.51
N ASN A 329 -14.42 -12.57 16.20
CA ASN A 329 -15.01 -13.88 16.45
C ASN A 329 -14.61 -14.36 17.85
N PRO A 330 -15.53 -14.46 18.82
CA PRO A 330 -15.18 -14.91 20.16
C PRO A 330 -14.81 -16.40 20.21
N ASP A 331 -15.22 -17.18 19.20
CA ASP A 331 -15.07 -18.64 19.11
C ASP A 331 -14.01 -19.02 18.05
N ASP A 332 -12.76 -18.63 18.28
CA ASP A 332 -11.68 -18.78 17.30
C ASP A 332 -10.77 -19.97 17.63
N LEU A 333 -10.08 -20.48 16.60
CA LEU A 333 -9.08 -21.54 16.70
C LEU A 333 -7.92 -21.21 15.76
N VAL A 334 -6.79 -20.76 16.30
CA VAL A 334 -5.65 -20.24 15.54
C VAL A 334 -4.42 -21.10 15.80
N ALA A 335 -3.73 -21.53 14.74
CA ALA A 335 -2.45 -22.21 14.85
C ALA A 335 -1.29 -21.20 14.87
N PHE A 336 -0.24 -21.49 15.64
CA PHE A 336 0.96 -20.67 15.70
C PHE A 336 2.20 -21.47 15.33
N THR A 337 3.09 -20.81 14.61
CA THR A 337 4.42 -21.29 14.25
C THR A 337 5.49 -20.42 14.91
N PRO A 338 6.77 -20.85 14.97
CA PRO A 338 7.85 -20.07 15.59
C PRO A 338 8.10 -18.69 14.96
N GLU A 339 7.66 -18.48 13.72
CA GLU A 339 7.80 -17.21 13.00
C GLU A 339 6.96 -16.09 13.63
N PHE A 340 5.96 -16.42 14.42
CA PHE A 340 5.20 -15.43 15.17
C PHE A 340 5.96 -15.01 16.44
N ALA A 341 6.34 -13.73 16.53
CA ALA A 341 7.00 -13.09 17.68
C ALA A 341 8.19 -13.89 18.25
N GLY A 342 9.01 -14.51 17.40
CA GLY A 342 10.16 -15.31 17.81
C GLY A 342 9.78 -16.52 18.69
N GLY A 343 8.64 -17.14 18.42
CA GLY A 343 8.13 -18.30 19.16
C GLY A 343 7.42 -17.94 20.45
N ARG A 344 6.77 -16.77 20.52
CA ARG A 344 5.92 -16.38 21.64
C ARG A 344 4.50 -16.12 21.15
N THR A 345 3.51 -16.70 21.80
CA THR A 345 2.12 -16.57 21.35
C THR A 345 1.33 -15.55 22.17
N PRO A 346 0.27 -14.93 21.61
CA PRO A 346 -0.51 -13.91 22.30
C PRO A 346 -1.16 -14.44 23.58
N GLY A 347 -1.06 -13.65 24.65
CA GLY A 347 -1.73 -13.92 25.92
C GLY A 347 -3.22 -13.58 25.89
N GLY A 348 -4.02 -14.28 26.70
CA GLY A 348 -5.43 -13.91 26.91
C GLY A 348 -6.28 -15.04 27.48
N GLU A 349 -7.58 -14.80 27.60
CA GLU A 349 -8.56 -15.84 27.91
C GLU A 349 -8.57 -16.90 26.80
N GLY A 350 -8.61 -18.18 27.20
CA GLY A 350 -8.64 -19.32 26.28
C GLY A 350 -7.69 -20.44 26.69
N VAL A 351 -7.59 -21.44 25.82
CA VAL A 351 -6.72 -22.62 25.98
C VAL A 351 -5.68 -22.63 24.88
N GLU A 352 -4.47 -23.06 25.19
CA GLU A 352 -3.41 -23.30 24.20
C GLU A 352 -2.84 -24.71 24.36
N ALA A 353 -2.80 -25.46 23.25
CA ALA A 353 -2.08 -26.72 23.15
C ALA A 353 -0.71 -26.45 22.52
N VAL A 354 0.37 -26.63 23.30
CA VAL A 354 1.75 -26.39 22.89
C VAL A 354 2.35 -27.69 22.37
N LEU A 355 3.04 -27.62 21.24
CA LEU A 355 3.59 -28.75 20.50
C LEU A 355 5.12 -28.69 20.50
N ASP A 356 5.77 -29.85 20.57
CA ASP A 356 7.20 -29.98 20.24
C ASP A 356 7.42 -30.05 18.72
N ALA A 357 8.69 -30.18 18.31
CA ALA A 357 9.09 -30.29 16.90
C ALA A 357 8.61 -31.57 16.18
N HIS A 358 7.97 -32.50 16.90
CA HIS A 358 7.42 -33.76 16.36
C HIS A 358 5.89 -33.79 16.41
N ASP A 359 5.25 -32.61 16.52
CA ASP A 359 3.80 -32.43 16.65
C ASP A 359 3.20 -33.13 17.89
N ARG A 360 3.97 -33.33 18.97
CA ARG A 360 3.44 -33.89 20.22
C ARG A 360 3.07 -32.80 21.21
N VAL A 361 1.91 -32.92 21.83
CA VAL A 361 1.45 -31.99 22.85
C VAL A 361 2.34 -32.11 24.09
N VAL A 362 3.03 -31.04 24.45
CA VAL A 362 3.88 -30.99 25.66
C VAL A 362 3.18 -30.30 26.82
N GLU A 363 2.25 -29.41 26.52
CA GLU A 363 1.51 -28.61 27.50
C GLU A 363 0.13 -28.26 26.94
N VAL A 364 -0.90 -28.29 27.79
CA VAL A 364 -2.18 -27.66 27.52
C VAL A 364 -2.41 -26.64 28.62
N ARG A 365 -2.33 -25.35 28.29
CA ARG A 365 -2.33 -24.24 29.26
C ARG A 365 -3.57 -23.35 29.14
N SER A 366 -3.95 -22.79 30.27
CA SER A 366 -4.99 -21.77 30.43
C SER A 366 -4.57 -20.85 31.59
N PRO A 367 -4.51 -19.51 31.41
CA PRO A 367 -4.80 -18.78 30.17
C PRO A 367 -3.83 -19.14 29.03
N ARG A 368 -4.24 -18.87 27.78
CA ARG A 368 -3.40 -19.05 26.59
C ARG A 368 -2.27 -18.01 26.55
N GLY A 369 -1.23 -18.32 25.77
CA GLY A 369 -0.07 -17.47 25.52
C GLY A 369 1.18 -17.95 26.24
N GLY A 370 2.35 -17.64 25.67
CA GLY A 370 3.64 -17.98 26.27
C GLY A 370 4.68 -18.36 25.22
N ALA A 371 5.84 -18.84 25.69
CA ALA A 371 6.89 -19.32 24.80
C ALA A 371 6.51 -20.68 24.18
N LEU A 372 7.02 -20.93 22.99
CA LEU A 372 6.98 -22.20 22.27
C LEU A 372 8.33 -22.94 22.42
N PRO A 373 8.34 -24.28 22.48
CA PRO A 373 9.56 -25.07 22.38
C PRO A 373 10.30 -24.80 21.05
N PRO A 374 11.63 -24.90 21.00
CA PRO A 374 12.39 -24.76 19.76
C PRO A 374 11.88 -25.71 18.66
N GLY A 375 11.55 -25.14 17.49
CA GLY A 375 10.99 -25.87 16.35
C GLY A 375 9.56 -26.41 16.55
N GLY A 376 8.94 -26.12 17.70
CA GLY A 376 7.57 -26.49 18.01
C GLY A 376 6.54 -25.47 17.49
N GLY A 377 5.28 -25.70 17.83
CA GLY A 377 4.16 -24.83 17.44
C GLY A 377 3.09 -24.81 18.53
N SER A 378 1.95 -24.19 18.26
CA SER A 378 0.78 -24.35 19.13
C SER A 378 -0.53 -24.17 18.39
N VAL A 379 -1.62 -24.49 19.08
CA VAL A 379 -2.98 -24.14 18.68
C VAL A 379 -3.66 -23.44 19.85
N GLN A 380 -4.17 -22.23 19.64
CA GLN A 380 -4.95 -21.47 20.61
C GLN A 380 -6.43 -21.54 20.28
N ALA A 381 -7.27 -21.70 21.30
CA ALA A 381 -8.73 -21.67 21.21
C ALA A 381 -9.33 -20.63 22.15
N THR A 382 -10.38 -19.95 21.71
CA THR A 382 -11.18 -19.01 22.53
C THR A 382 -12.65 -19.41 22.57
N GLY A 383 -13.40 -18.83 23.52
CA GLY A 383 -14.83 -19.04 23.64
C GLY A 383 -15.21 -20.52 23.73
N ARG A 384 -16.22 -20.92 22.94
CA ARG A 384 -16.74 -22.29 22.89
C ARG A 384 -15.74 -23.31 22.37
N ARG A 385 -14.71 -22.88 21.62
CA ARG A 385 -13.67 -23.77 21.05
C ARG A 385 -12.68 -24.28 22.10
N THR A 386 -12.64 -23.68 23.29
CA THR A 386 -11.76 -24.09 24.39
C THR A 386 -12.00 -25.54 24.80
N ALA A 387 -13.27 -25.92 25.02
CA ALA A 387 -13.65 -27.29 25.36
C ALA A 387 -13.29 -28.28 24.25
N ASP A 388 -13.51 -27.89 22.98
CA ASP A 388 -13.17 -28.71 21.82
C ASP A 388 -11.67 -29.00 21.75
N LEU A 389 -10.82 -27.97 21.93
CA LEU A 389 -9.37 -28.13 21.90
C LEU A 389 -8.86 -28.94 23.09
N THR A 390 -9.38 -28.72 24.30
CA THR A 390 -9.01 -29.50 25.49
C THR A 390 -9.35 -30.99 25.33
N ALA A 391 -10.48 -31.31 24.68
CA ALA A 391 -10.83 -32.70 24.39
C ALA A 391 -9.90 -33.33 23.33
N LEU A 392 -9.45 -32.52 22.36
CA LEU A 392 -8.61 -32.95 21.24
C LEU A 392 -7.12 -33.09 21.59
N ALA A 393 -6.59 -32.22 22.45
CA ALA A 393 -5.16 -32.13 22.77
C ALA A 393 -4.84 -32.80 24.11
N ARG A 394 -4.17 -33.94 24.08
CA ARG A 394 -3.69 -34.64 25.30
C ARG A 394 -2.18 -34.65 25.35
N VAL A 395 -1.61 -34.32 26.51
CA VAL A 395 -0.16 -34.31 26.72
C VAL A 395 0.45 -35.67 26.37
N GLY A 396 1.53 -35.66 25.60
CA GLY A 396 2.26 -36.82 25.10
C GLY A 396 1.77 -37.37 23.75
N GLU A 397 0.58 -36.97 23.31
CA GLU A 397 -0.08 -37.49 22.10
C GLU A 397 0.14 -36.55 20.90
N PRO A 398 0.04 -37.06 19.66
CA PRO A 398 0.18 -36.25 18.47
C PRO A 398 -1.05 -35.34 18.25
N LEU A 399 -0.79 -34.07 17.93
CA LEU A 399 -1.79 -33.11 17.47
C LEU A 399 -1.27 -32.46 16.19
N ARG A 400 -1.84 -32.83 15.05
CA ARG A 400 -1.33 -32.40 13.73
C ARG A 400 -2.09 -31.21 13.20
N VAL A 401 -1.36 -30.19 12.79
CA VAL A 401 -1.88 -29.03 12.08
C VAL A 401 -1.72 -29.26 10.57
N HIS A 402 -2.80 -29.09 9.83
CA HIS A 402 -2.85 -29.28 8.38
C HIS A 402 -3.44 -28.04 7.72
N THR A 403 -2.61 -27.32 6.97
CA THR A 403 -3.02 -26.17 6.18
C THR A 403 -2.90 -26.49 4.69
N THR A 404 -3.87 -26.06 3.90
CA THR A 404 -3.89 -26.26 2.45
C THR A 404 -4.38 -25.00 1.78
N LEU A 405 -3.54 -24.41 0.93
CA LEU A 405 -3.95 -23.34 0.04
C LEU A 405 -4.72 -23.93 -1.14
N LEU A 406 -5.76 -23.23 -1.58
CA LEU A 406 -6.63 -23.66 -2.68
C LEU A 406 -6.64 -22.56 -3.74
N ASP A 407 -6.39 -22.93 -4.99
CA ASP A 407 -6.45 -22.01 -6.13
C ASP A 407 -7.89 -21.53 -6.40
N ALA A 408 -8.05 -20.61 -7.35
CA ALA A 408 -9.36 -20.07 -7.73
C ALA A 408 -10.37 -21.13 -8.22
N ARG A 409 -9.93 -22.36 -8.52
CA ARG A 409 -10.78 -23.50 -8.92
C ARG A 409 -11.01 -24.48 -7.76
N GLY A 410 -10.57 -24.14 -6.55
CA GLY A 410 -10.67 -25.00 -5.36
C GLY A 410 -9.67 -26.16 -5.34
N ARG A 411 -8.65 -26.15 -6.20
CA ARG A 411 -7.65 -27.23 -6.25
C ARG A 411 -6.50 -26.94 -5.27
N PRO A 412 -5.96 -27.95 -4.58
CA PRO A 412 -4.80 -27.77 -3.73
C PRO A 412 -3.63 -27.14 -4.48
N TYR A 413 -3.14 -26.02 -3.96
CA TYR A 413 -1.93 -25.36 -4.40
C TYR A 413 -0.83 -25.65 -3.38
N ARG A 414 0.31 -26.15 -3.87
CA ARG A 414 1.49 -26.47 -3.06
C ARG A 414 2.64 -25.59 -3.51
N PRO A 415 2.91 -24.49 -2.81
CA PRO A 415 4.08 -23.67 -3.08
C PRO A 415 5.36 -24.52 -3.00
N SER A 416 6.32 -24.29 -3.89
CA SER A 416 7.67 -24.86 -3.75
C SER A 416 8.49 -24.05 -2.74
N PRO A 417 9.57 -24.62 -2.18
CA PRO A 417 10.64 -23.81 -1.60
C PRO A 417 11.10 -22.78 -2.64
N GLY A 418 11.12 -21.49 -2.29
CA GLY A 418 11.38 -20.38 -3.21
C GLY A 418 10.13 -19.76 -3.86
N THR A 419 8.93 -20.20 -3.50
CA THR A 419 7.68 -19.51 -3.88
C THR A 419 7.17 -18.66 -2.72
N ASP A 420 6.98 -17.38 -2.98
CA ASP A 420 6.33 -16.44 -2.07
C ASP A 420 4.96 -16.02 -2.60
N VAL A 421 4.03 -15.74 -1.69
CA VAL A 421 2.71 -15.21 -2.01
C VAL A 421 2.37 -14.12 -1.02
N VAL A 422 2.17 -12.90 -1.53
CA VAL A 422 1.75 -11.76 -0.71
C VAL A 422 0.32 -11.38 -1.02
N ASN A 423 -0.41 -11.02 0.03
CA ASN A 423 -1.77 -10.51 -0.10
C ASN A 423 -1.78 -9.15 -0.82
N ALA A 424 -2.86 -8.87 -1.53
CA ALA A 424 -2.96 -7.69 -2.38
C ALA A 424 -4.43 -7.29 -2.54
N GLY A 425 -4.70 -6.27 -3.35
CA GLY A 425 -6.04 -5.90 -3.79
C GLY A 425 -6.25 -4.40 -3.94
N PRO A 426 -7.23 -3.96 -4.74
CA PRO A 426 -8.02 -4.77 -5.66
C PRO A 426 -7.20 -5.24 -6.88
N GLU A 427 -7.77 -6.16 -7.65
CA GLU A 427 -7.27 -6.47 -8.99
C GLU A 427 -7.36 -5.23 -9.88
N LEU A 428 -6.41 -5.04 -10.79
CA LEU A 428 -6.32 -3.86 -11.64
C LEU A 428 -6.46 -4.21 -13.12
N VAL A 429 -5.73 -5.23 -13.56
CA VAL A 429 -5.66 -5.66 -14.96
C VAL A 429 -5.74 -7.19 -15.01
N ARG A 430 -6.52 -7.71 -15.95
CA ARG A 430 -6.62 -9.13 -16.27
C ARG A 430 -6.55 -9.32 -17.77
N ASP A 431 -5.69 -10.22 -18.24
CA ASP A 431 -5.53 -10.52 -19.67
C ASP A 431 -5.30 -9.27 -20.54
N GLY A 432 -4.55 -8.30 -20.02
CA GLY A 432 -4.20 -7.03 -20.70
C GLY A 432 -5.33 -6.01 -20.76
N ARG A 433 -6.44 -6.24 -20.03
CA ARG A 433 -7.60 -5.35 -19.96
C ARG A 433 -7.80 -4.86 -18.54
N VAL A 434 -8.20 -3.59 -18.40
CA VAL A 434 -8.61 -3.04 -17.09
C VAL A 434 -9.75 -3.90 -16.55
N HIS A 435 -9.57 -4.43 -15.34
CA HIS A 435 -10.49 -5.35 -14.69
C HIS A 435 -10.44 -5.12 -13.18
N ILE A 436 -11.03 -4.01 -12.76
CA ILE A 436 -11.01 -3.53 -11.37
C ILE A 436 -12.14 -4.21 -10.58
N THR A 437 -11.83 -4.86 -9.45
CA THR A 437 -12.80 -5.64 -8.65
C THR A 437 -12.95 -5.16 -7.19
N PRO A 438 -13.27 -3.88 -6.94
CA PRO A 438 -13.31 -3.32 -5.60
C PRO A 438 -14.38 -3.95 -4.73
N ALA A 439 -15.51 -4.41 -5.29
CA ALA A 439 -16.57 -4.99 -4.48
C ALA A 439 -16.19 -6.39 -3.97
N ALA A 440 -15.73 -7.27 -4.86
CA ALA A 440 -15.31 -8.63 -4.51
C ALA A 440 -14.08 -8.65 -3.58
N ASP A 441 -13.20 -7.64 -3.71
CA ASP A 441 -11.95 -7.57 -2.95
C ASP A 441 -12.14 -6.88 -1.58
N GLY A 442 -13.31 -6.34 -1.29
CA GLY A 442 -13.68 -5.75 0.00
C GLY A 442 -13.39 -4.25 0.11
N MET A 443 -13.19 -3.55 -1.00
CA MET A 443 -12.98 -2.10 -1.07
C MET A 443 -14.29 -1.33 -1.32
N VAL A 444 -15.45 -1.95 -1.09
CA VAL A 444 -16.76 -1.28 -1.08
C VAL A 444 -17.40 -1.54 0.28
N HIS A 445 -17.47 -0.51 1.11
CA HIS A 445 -18.11 -0.58 2.42
C HIS A 445 -19.61 -0.29 2.27
N PRO A 446 -20.50 -1.25 2.58
CA PRO A 446 -21.93 -1.01 2.52
C PRO A 446 -22.32 0.13 3.46
N GLY A 447 -23.00 1.14 2.94
CA GLY A 447 -23.44 2.31 3.73
C GLY A 447 -22.37 3.38 3.97
N ASP A 448 -21.12 3.17 3.53
CA ASP A 448 -20.05 4.16 3.67
C ASP A 448 -19.38 4.50 2.31
N PRO A 449 -20.00 5.38 1.50
CA PRO A 449 -19.40 5.86 0.27
C PRO A 449 -18.15 6.73 0.51
N SER A 450 -17.96 7.25 1.72
CA SER A 450 -16.81 8.11 2.06
C SER A 450 -15.52 7.30 2.17
N TRP A 451 -15.62 6.06 2.66
CA TRP A 451 -14.48 5.13 2.62
C TRP A 451 -14.03 4.85 1.17
N TYR A 452 -14.98 4.51 0.28
CA TYR A 452 -14.67 4.29 -1.14
C TYR A 452 -14.09 5.55 -1.79
N TYR A 453 -14.66 6.72 -1.47
CA TYR A 453 -14.16 8.02 -1.92
C TYR A 453 -12.70 8.25 -1.52
N GLY A 454 -12.36 8.07 -0.24
CA GLY A 454 -11.01 8.30 0.26
C GLY A 454 -9.98 7.27 -0.21
N TRP A 455 -10.36 5.99 -0.26
CA TRP A 455 -9.44 4.89 -0.52
C TRP A 455 -9.38 4.48 -1.99
N VAL A 456 -10.50 4.40 -2.71
CA VAL A 456 -10.56 3.90 -4.10
C VAL A 456 -10.52 5.04 -5.11
N HIS A 457 -11.34 6.08 -4.90
CA HIS A 457 -11.52 7.17 -5.87
C HIS A 457 -10.41 8.21 -5.81
N LYS A 458 -10.16 8.79 -4.62
CA LYS A 458 -9.11 9.80 -4.44
C LYS A 458 -7.72 9.24 -4.74
N ARG A 459 -6.86 10.15 -5.19
CA ARG A 459 -5.45 9.86 -5.37
C ARG A 459 -4.75 9.66 -4.04
N ASN A 460 -3.96 8.60 -3.97
CA ASN A 460 -3.09 8.29 -2.85
C ASN A 460 -1.74 7.82 -3.39
N PRO A 461 -0.67 7.80 -2.57
CA PRO A 461 0.49 6.99 -2.90
C PRO A 461 0.08 5.53 -3.11
N ARG A 462 0.64 4.88 -4.13
CA ARG A 462 0.29 3.50 -4.48
C ARG A 462 1.52 2.67 -4.74
N THR A 463 1.45 1.42 -4.33
CA THR A 463 2.33 0.36 -4.83
C THR A 463 1.46 -0.61 -5.63
N LEU A 464 1.92 -1.00 -6.81
CA LEU A 464 1.24 -1.98 -7.66
C LEU A 464 2.25 -2.92 -8.30
N ALA A 465 1.82 -4.14 -8.56
CA ALA A 465 2.68 -5.19 -9.08
C ALA A 465 1.95 -6.04 -10.11
N GLY A 466 2.70 -6.66 -11.00
CA GLY A 466 2.12 -7.55 -12.00
C GLY A 466 3.15 -8.22 -12.89
N VAL A 467 2.63 -8.84 -13.94
CA VAL A 467 3.40 -9.53 -14.97
C VAL A 467 2.96 -9.06 -16.34
N ASP A 468 3.92 -8.86 -17.23
CA ASP A 468 3.64 -8.53 -18.63
C ASP A 468 3.54 -9.78 -19.53
N ALA A 469 3.22 -9.57 -20.80
CA ALA A 469 3.11 -10.67 -21.77
C ALA A 469 4.44 -11.40 -22.05
N ALA A 470 5.58 -10.80 -21.70
CA ALA A 470 6.91 -11.40 -21.86
C ALA A 470 7.34 -12.20 -20.64
N GLY A 471 6.52 -12.24 -19.59
CA GLY A 471 6.80 -12.91 -18.31
C GLY A 471 7.66 -12.09 -17.36
N ARG A 472 7.84 -10.79 -17.60
CA ARG A 472 8.63 -9.91 -16.74
C ARG A 472 7.78 -9.48 -15.54
N THR A 473 8.36 -9.53 -14.36
CA THR A 473 7.76 -8.98 -13.14
C THR A 473 7.95 -7.47 -13.13
N VAL A 474 6.91 -6.73 -12.82
CA VAL A 474 6.96 -5.27 -12.74
C VAL A 474 6.40 -4.82 -11.42
N LEU A 475 7.18 -4.02 -10.69
CA LEU A 475 6.82 -3.41 -9.41
C LEU A 475 6.84 -1.90 -9.60
N VAL A 476 5.80 -1.22 -9.14
CA VAL A 476 5.61 0.21 -9.40
C VAL A 476 5.23 0.91 -8.12
N THR A 477 5.88 2.03 -7.83
CA THR A 477 5.47 2.97 -6.79
C THR A 477 5.09 4.29 -7.42
N ALA A 478 4.01 4.91 -6.93
CA ALA A 478 3.61 6.26 -7.27
C ALA A 478 3.54 7.09 -5.99
N ASP A 479 4.29 8.19 -5.93
CA ASP A 479 4.24 9.13 -4.80
C ASP A 479 2.90 9.88 -4.79
N GLY A 480 2.41 10.26 -3.61
CA GLY A 480 1.13 10.95 -3.46
C GLY A 480 1.00 11.72 -2.15
N ARG A 481 -0.17 12.32 -1.90
CA ARG A 481 -0.45 13.15 -0.71
C ARG A 481 0.51 14.35 -0.55
N GLY A 482 1.12 14.78 -1.65
CA GLY A 482 1.85 16.03 -1.75
C GLY A 482 1.34 16.86 -2.92
N THR A 483 1.74 18.12 -2.98
CA THR A 483 1.50 18.98 -4.16
C THR A 483 2.52 18.71 -5.28
N ARG A 484 3.67 18.13 -4.92
CA ARG A 484 4.73 17.73 -5.87
C ARG A 484 4.56 16.32 -6.46
N SER A 485 3.56 15.57 -6.00
CA SER A 485 3.11 14.34 -6.67
C SER A 485 1.68 14.06 -6.24
N LEU A 486 0.76 14.01 -7.20
CA LEU A 486 -0.67 13.90 -6.91
C LEU A 486 -1.08 12.51 -6.39
N GLY A 487 -0.33 11.46 -6.72
CA GLY A 487 -0.71 10.07 -6.46
C GLY A 487 -1.64 9.49 -7.53
N LEU A 488 -2.25 8.35 -7.23
CA LEU A 488 -3.16 7.65 -8.14
C LEU A 488 -4.43 7.18 -7.42
N GLY A 489 -5.59 7.39 -8.05
CA GLY A 489 -6.81 6.63 -7.75
C GLY A 489 -6.69 5.20 -8.30
N ILE A 490 -7.53 4.27 -7.85
CA ILE A 490 -7.44 2.87 -8.32
C ILE A 490 -7.68 2.74 -9.83
N ALA A 491 -8.58 3.55 -10.40
CA ALA A 491 -8.81 3.58 -11.84
C ALA A 491 -7.57 4.06 -12.62
N GLU A 492 -6.86 5.07 -12.10
CA GLU A 492 -5.61 5.55 -12.67
C GLU A 492 -4.49 4.52 -12.52
N SER A 493 -4.39 3.85 -11.36
CA SER A 493 -3.46 2.73 -11.15
C SER A 493 -3.64 1.63 -12.19
N ALA A 494 -4.87 1.24 -12.50
CA ALA A 494 -5.14 0.23 -13.54
C ALA A 494 -4.80 0.73 -14.95
N ALA A 495 -5.06 2.01 -15.25
CA ALA A 495 -4.68 2.61 -16.52
C ALA A 495 -3.16 2.68 -16.69
N VAL A 496 -2.43 3.07 -15.65
CA VAL A 496 -0.96 3.07 -15.58
C VAL A 496 -0.42 1.66 -15.77
N ALA A 497 -0.88 0.69 -14.98
CA ALA A 497 -0.50 -0.73 -15.09
C ALA A 497 -0.66 -1.25 -16.52
N ARG A 498 -1.81 -1.01 -17.15
CA ARG A 498 -2.07 -1.38 -18.55
C ARG A 498 -1.14 -0.66 -19.52
N SER A 499 -0.88 0.63 -19.33
CA SER A 499 0.00 1.42 -20.20
C SER A 499 1.47 0.98 -20.14
N LEU A 500 1.89 0.46 -18.98
CA LEU A 500 3.21 -0.15 -18.77
C LEU A 500 3.32 -1.56 -19.38
N GLY A 501 2.23 -2.07 -19.98
CA GLY A 501 2.19 -3.36 -20.67
C GLY A 501 1.87 -4.55 -19.77
N LEU A 502 1.42 -4.33 -18.54
CA LEU A 502 1.02 -5.43 -17.67
C LEU A 502 -0.19 -6.16 -18.24
N ARG A 503 -0.07 -7.49 -18.29
CA ARG A 503 -1.14 -8.40 -18.66
C ARG A 503 -2.03 -8.66 -17.46
N ASP A 504 -1.42 -8.96 -16.32
CA ASP A 504 -2.12 -9.19 -15.06
C ASP A 504 -1.48 -8.30 -13.99
N ALA A 505 -2.29 -7.53 -13.26
CA ALA A 505 -1.79 -6.57 -12.28
C ALA A 505 -2.73 -6.44 -11.08
N VAL A 506 -2.15 -6.17 -9.92
CA VAL A 506 -2.84 -6.00 -8.64
C VAL A 506 -2.26 -4.80 -7.89
N ASN A 507 -3.10 -4.12 -7.12
CA ASN A 507 -2.66 -3.11 -6.17
C ASN A 507 -2.09 -3.78 -4.91
N LEU A 508 -0.96 -3.29 -4.39
CA LEU A 508 -0.35 -3.70 -3.12
C LEU A 508 -0.67 -2.67 -2.04
N ASP A 509 -0.09 -2.80 -0.84
CA ASP A 509 -0.31 -1.79 0.20
C ASP A 509 0.20 -0.40 -0.24
N GLY A 510 -0.52 0.64 0.17
CA GLY A 510 -0.33 2.00 -0.34
C GLY A 510 -0.26 3.06 0.76
N GLY A 511 -0.51 4.31 0.38
CA GLY A 511 -0.46 5.43 1.32
C GLY A 511 0.94 5.58 1.93
N GLY A 512 1.03 5.70 3.26
CA GLY A 512 2.31 5.84 3.95
C GLY A 512 3.25 4.65 3.80
N SER A 513 2.73 3.49 3.40
CA SER A 513 3.51 2.28 3.17
C SER A 513 4.28 2.33 1.84
N THR A 514 3.83 3.11 0.86
CA THR A 514 4.45 3.16 -0.48
C THR A 514 5.89 3.62 -0.42
N THR A 515 6.80 2.66 -0.63
CA THR A 515 8.25 2.89 -0.56
C THR A 515 8.95 2.05 -1.61
N MET A 516 9.92 2.64 -2.31
CA MET A 516 10.88 1.96 -3.18
C MET A 516 12.30 2.29 -2.72
N VAL A 517 13.12 1.26 -2.65
CA VAL A 517 14.53 1.32 -2.24
C VAL A 517 15.39 0.80 -3.37
N THR A 518 16.47 1.50 -3.68
CA THR A 518 17.55 1.02 -4.57
C THR A 518 18.88 1.52 -4.04
N ASP A 519 19.95 0.73 -4.22
CA ASP A 519 21.30 1.10 -3.77
C ASP A 519 21.35 1.52 -2.28
N GLY A 520 20.54 0.84 -1.45
CA GLY A 520 20.45 1.08 -0.01
C GLY A 520 19.74 2.38 0.40
N ALA A 521 19.11 3.10 -0.54
CA ALA A 521 18.41 4.35 -0.27
C ALA A 521 16.95 4.32 -0.71
N VAL A 522 16.07 4.95 0.08
CA VAL A 522 14.70 5.26 -0.34
C VAL A 522 14.76 6.30 -1.45
N ILE A 523 14.18 6.00 -2.61
CA ILE A 523 14.27 6.88 -3.80
C ILE A 523 13.02 7.71 -4.07
N ASN A 524 11.88 7.27 -3.53
CA ASN A 524 10.60 7.95 -3.65
C ASN A 524 10.32 8.80 -2.39
N THR A 525 9.15 9.44 -2.30
CA THR A 525 8.79 10.33 -1.19
C THR A 525 7.69 9.72 -0.32
N PRO A 526 8.04 9.03 0.79
CA PRO A 526 7.05 8.52 1.75
C PRO A 526 6.10 9.63 2.23
N SER A 527 4.80 9.33 2.30
CA SER A 527 3.78 10.35 2.54
C SER A 527 3.51 10.67 4.01
N ASP A 528 3.96 9.82 4.93
CA ASP A 528 3.71 10.04 6.35
C ASP A 528 4.63 11.15 6.88
N ALA A 529 4.11 12.01 7.75
CA ALA A 529 4.87 13.12 8.32
C ALA A 529 6.12 12.68 9.10
N THR A 530 6.14 11.43 9.58
CA THR A 530 7.26 10.81 10.29
C THR A 530 8.28 10.14 9.37
N GLY A 531 8.09 10.20 8.04
CA GLY A 531 8.95 9.56 7.05
C GLY A 531 8.47 8.16 6.64
N GLU A 532 9.41 7.28 6.31
CA GLU A 532 9.12 5.91 5.89
C GLU A 532 8.37 5.14 6.98
N ARG A 533 7.24 4.53 6.61
CA ARG A 533 6.43 3.72 7.52
C ARG A 533 7.01 2.31 7.67
N PRO A 534 7.14 1.79 8.90
CA PRO A 534 7.33 0.36 9.13
C PRO A 534 6.13 -0.45 8.63
N VAL A 535 6.39 -1.47 7.82
CA VAL A 535 5.40 -2.35 7.16
C VAL A 535 5.49 -3.79 7.67
N GLY A 536 4.50 -4.62 7.35
CA GLY A 536 4.49 -6.05 7.69
C GLY A 536 5.40 -6.90 6.79
N ASP A 537 5.57 -6.53 5.52
CA ASP A 537 6.48 -7.19 4.60
C ASP A 537 6.93 -6.31 3.42
N ALA A 538 8.01 -6.75 2.76
CA ALA A 538 8.56 -6.12 1.56
C ALA A 538 8.91 -7.15 0.49
N LEU A 539 8.80 -6.75 -0.79
CA LEU A 539 9.31 -7.50 -1.93
C LEU A 539 10.76 -7.11 -2.18
N LEU A 540 11.64 -8.10 -2.27
CA LEU A 540 13.09 -7.95 -2.33
C LEU A 540 13.64 -8.52 -3.65
N ILE A 541 14.49 -7.75 -4.31
CA ILE A 541 15.29 -8.18 -5.46
C ILE A 541 16.74 -8.30 -4.99
N LEU A 542 17.21 -9.53 -4.90
CA LEU A 542 18.53 -9.86 -4.38
C LEU A 542 19.57 -9.96 -5.51
N PRO A 543 20.86 -9.72 -5.23
CA PRO A 543 21.91 -9.87 -6.21
C PRO A 543 22.12 -11.33 -6.61
N GLY A 544 22.64 -11.54 -7.83
CA GLY A 544 23.08 -12.86 -8.26
C GLY A 544 24.24 -13.36 -7.40
N LYS A 545 24.17 -14.60 -6.92
CA LYS A 545 25.32 -15.21 -6.23
C LYS A 545 26.49 -15.28 -7.21
N HIS A 546 27.56 -14.53 -6.94
CA HIS A 546 28.82 -14.69 -7.64
C HIS A 546 29.30 -16.13 -7.43
N ARG A 547 29.36 -16.93 -8.50
CA ARG A 547 30.13 -18.18 -8.48
C ARG A 547 31.59 -17.77 -8.43
N HIS A 548 32.17 -17.79 -7.22
CA HIS A 548 33.62 -17.74 -7.06
C HIS A 548 34.27 -19.04 -7.53
#